data_AF-A0A3D0YSV4-F1
#
_entry.id   AF-A0A3D0YSV4-F1
#
_cell.length_a   1.000
_cell.length_b   1.000
_cell.length_c   1.000
_cell.angle_alpha   90.00
_cell.angle_beta   90.00
_cell.angle_gamma   90.00
#
_symmetry.space_group_name_H-M   'P 1'
#
loop_
_entity.id
_entity.type
_entity.pdbx_description
1 polymer ?
#
loop_
_entity_poly.entity_id
_entity_poly.type
_entity_poly.pdbx_seq_one_letter_code
_entity_poly.pdbx_strand_id
1 'polypeptide(L)'
;MKKILVIFLLCLLWLPTSTVFAADAEAAPDQEFFTAKVIKILAEQEITRQDGSIAVQQNIRLLGLEGEWTGREVEYIGISGLDVISNNVYREGDKVIVLSSPDTDGNEIYYITDYVRQGYLIWLLVILFLVIFAVAFGKGIKALISLFLTFVVIIWFIIPRILAGGNPVLYTVIGSLIILAIIIYLTEGWNQKSHLAVTSIVISLFITGTLAVLFTSLARLTGSAEEEVMYLIGVGKGIIDFKGLLLAGIIIGTLGALDDGVISQVSAVEELKKANPNLTKMQIYTSAMKVGVSHIGSMTNTLFLAYAGASMPLLLIFSVRQEPFLRFSQIVNNEMIATEIVRAFVGSIGLALVVPIATALAAFYLKIEVKGPITESAKKQ
;
A
#
# COMPACT_ATOMS: atom_id res chain seq x y z
N MET A 1 12.77 -11.31 25.56
CA MET A 1 11.58 -11.24 24.68
C MET A 1 10.65 -10.08 25.01
N LYS A 2 10.02 -9.98 26.21
CA LYS A 2 9.18 -8.81 26.56
C LYS A 2 9.96 -7.49 26.63
N LYS A 3 11.17 -7.46 27.22
CA LYS A 3 11.91 -6.20 27.45
C LYS A 3 12.41 -5.50 26.18
N ILE A 4 12.87 -6.24 25.15
CA ILE A 4 13.36 -5.64 23.89
C ILE A 4 12.19 -5.22 22.99
N LEU A 5 11.12 -6.02 22.94
CA LEU A 5 9.87 -5.64 22.28
C LEU A 5 9.25 -4.40 22.94
N VAL A 6 9.30 -4.30 24.28
CA VAL A 6 8.84 -3.15 25.06
C VAL A 6 9.75 -1.93 24.88
N ILE A 7 11.07 -2.09 24.83
CA ILE A 7 12.02 -1.00 24.51
C ILE A 7 11.81 -0.50 23.08
N PHE A 8 11.49 -1.39 22.14
CA PHE A 8 11.21 -1.02 20.74
C PHE A 8 9.82 -0.36 20.59
N LEU A 9 8.79 -0.84 21.30
CA LEU A 9 7.49 -0.16 21.45
C LEU A 9 7.62 1.19 22.16
N LEU A 10 8.52 1.32 23.14
CA LEU A 10 8.87 2.58 23.81
C LEU A 10 9.62 3.53 22.88
N CYS A 11 10.49 3.04 22.00
CA CYS A 11 11.11 3.83 20.93
C CYS A 11 10.08 4.27 19.88
N LEU A 12 9.06 3.45 19.58
CA LEU A 12 7.92 3.83 18.73
C LEU A 12 7.05 4.90 19.40
N LEU A 13 6.90 4.87 20.73
CA LEU A 13 6.26 5.91 21.56
C LEU A 13 7.10 7.20 21.68
N TRP A 14 8.39 7.13 21.34
CA TRP A 14 9.31 8.27 21.23
C TRP A 14 9.46 8.78 19.79
N LEU A 15 8.65 8.29 18.85
CA LEU A 15 8.45 9.00 17.60
C LEU A 15 7.82 10.35 17.95
N PRO A 16 8.38 11.48 17.45
CA PRO A 16 7.73 12.76 17.65
C PRO A 16 6.30 12.63 17.13
N THR A 17 5.33 12.83 18.00
CA THR A 17 3.92 13.02 17.65
C THR A 17 3.78 14.38 16.98
N SER A 18 4.52 14.63 15.89
CA SER A 18 4.09 15.62 14.93
C SER A 18 2.79 15.07 14.38
N THR A 19 1.69 15.77 14.67
CA THR A 19 0.34 15.51 14.22
C THR A 19 0.36 15.09 12.74
N VAL A 20 0.28 13.79 12.51
CA VAL A 20 0.30 13.20 11.15
C VAL A 20 -1.02 13.50 10.42
N PHE A 21 -2.05 13.87 11.17
CA PHE A 21 -3.25 14.48 10.63
C PHE A 21 -3.06 16.00 10.66
N ALA A 22 -3.09 16.58 9.46
CA ALA A 22 -2.78 17.98 9.19
C ALA A 22 -1.35 18.36 9.59
N ALA A 23 -0.43 18.33 8.60
CA ALA A 23 0.37 19.55 8.48
C ALA A 23 -0.67 20.67 8.42
N ASP A 24 -0.51 21.74 9.20
CA ASP A 24 -1.30 22.96 9.10
C ASP A 24 -1.14 23.52 7.68
N ALA A 25 -1.77 22.89 6.69
CA ALA A 25 -2.38 23.60 5.62
C ALA A 25 -3.41 24.42 6.36
N GLU A 26 -3.11 25.71 6.56
CA GLU A 26 -4.14 26.69 6.86
C GLU A 26 -5.29 26.37 5.92
N ALA A 27 -6.33 25.69 6.43
CA ALA A 27 -7.63 25.76 5.80
C ALA A 27 -7.84 27.27 5.65
N ALA A 28 -8.23 27.72 4.45
CA ALA A 28 -8.62 29.11 4.29
C ALA A 28 -9.55 29.44 5.47
N PRO A 29 -9.34 30.56 6.20
CA PRO A 29 -9.80 30.76 7.58
C PRO A 29 -11.31 30.56 7.83
N ASP A 30 -12.11 30.40 6.77
CA ASP A 30 -13.56 30.27 6.79
C ASP A 30 -14.08 28.99 6.08
N GLN A 31 -13.24 27.97 5.85
CA GLN A 31 -13.66 26.69 5.27
C GLN A 31 -13.86 25.60 6.33
N GLU A 32 -15.06 25.02 6.38
CA GLU A 32 -15.41 23.98 7.36
C GLU A 32 -16.02 22.75 6.69
N PHE A 33 -15.55 21.57 7.06
CA PHE A 33 -16.13 20.30 6.63
C PHE A 33 -17.07 19.74 7.70
N PHE A 34 -18.26 19.29 7.30
CA PHE A 34 -19.20 18.63 8.19
C PHE A 34 -19.97 17.52 7.48
N THR A 35 -20.50 16.59 8.27
CA THR A 35 -21.35 15.50 7.76
C THR A 35 -22.80 15.94 7.68
N ALA A 36 -23.46 15.67 6.55
CA ALA A 36 -24.88 15.94 6.35
C ALA A 36 -25.63 14.73 5.76
N LYS A 37 -26.95 14.76 5.89
CA LYS A 37 -27.87 13.79 5.27
C LYS A 37 -28.70 14.46 4.19
N VAL A 38 -28.82 13.83 3.03
CA VAL A 38 -29.74 14.24 1.98
C VAL A 38 -31.18 14.01 2.46
N ILE A 39 -31.91 15.10 2.67
CA ILE A 39 -33.32 15.03 3.12
C ILE A 39 -34.29 15.16 1.95
N LYS A 40 -33.92 15.89 0.90
CA LYS A 40 -34.77 16.07 -0.28
C LYS A 40 -33.97 16.48 -1.51
N ILE A 41 -34.34 15.94 -2.66
CA ILE A 41 -33.90 16.45 -3.97
C ILE A 41 -34.86 17.58 -4.38
N LEU A 42 -34.35 18.80 -4.50
CA LEU A 42 -35.15 20.00 -4.80
C LEU A 42 -35.38 20.18 -6.30
N ALA A 43 -34.36 19.91 -7.10
CA ALA A 43 -34.41 19.94 -8.55
C ALA A 43 -33.35 19.00 -9.12
N GLU A 44 -33.61 18.48 -10.32
CA GLU A 44 -32.71 17.62 -11.08
C GLU A 44 -32.70 18.06 -12.53
N GLN A 45 -31.51 18.11 -13.15
CA GLN A 45 -31.33 18.46 -14.54
C GLN A 45 -30.31 17.55 -15.20
N GLU A 46 -30.68 16.99 -16.36
CA GLU A 46 -29.76 16.27 -17.22
C GLU A 46 -29.00 17.24 -18.13
N ILE A 47 -27.69 17.06 -18.24
CA ILE A 47 -26.80 17.78 -19.14
C ILE A 47 -26.13 16.77 -20.05
N THR A 48 -26.34 16.90 -21.35
CA THR A 48 -25.59 16.14 -22.34
C THR A 48 -24.24 16.81 -22.56
N ARG A 49 -23.15 16.11 -22.21
CA ARG A 49 -21.78 16.57 -22.44
C ARG A 49 -21.43 16.51 -23.93
N GLN A 50 -20.33 17.17 -24.29
CA GLN A 50 -19.86 17.22 -25.68
C GLN A 50 -19.49 15.83 -26.25
N ASP A 51 -19.13 14.87 -25.40
CA ASP A 51 -18.85 13.48 -25.77
C ASP A 51 -20.11 12.60 -25.87
N GLY A 52 -21.30 13.19 -25.67
CA GLY A 52 -22.58 12.48 -25.67
C GLY A 52 -22.92 11.78 -24.35
N SER A 53 -22.05 11.83 -23.33
CA SER A 53 -22.37 11.32 -22.00
C SER A 53 -23.42 12.19 -21.31
N ILE A 54 -24.28 11.58 -20.49
CA ILE A 54 -25.31 12.29 -19.72
C ILE A 54 -24.78 12.49 -18.30
N ALA A 55 -24.80 13.74 -17.86
CA ALA A 55 -24.56 14.15 -16.49
C ALA A 55 -25.87 14.55 -15.83
N VAL A 56 -26.02 14.25 -14.54
CA VAL A 56 -27.17 14.69 -13.75
C VAL A 56 -26.69 15.67 -12.72
N GLN A 57 -27.26 16.87 -12.71
CA GLN A 57 -27.03 17.88 -11.69
C GLN A 57 -28.26 18.00 -10.78
N GLN A 58 -28.04 18.22 -9.50
CA GLN A 58 -29.11 18.24 -8.50
C GLN A 58 -28.95 19.44 -7.55
N ASN A 59 -30.07 20.11 -7.25
CA ASN A 59 -30.16 20.97 -6.07
C ASN A 59 -30.71 20.13 -4.93
N ILE A 60 -30.05 20.18 -3.77
CA ILE A 60 -30.29 19.21 -2.70
C ILE A 60 -30.43 19.95 -1.39
N ARG A 61 -31.45 19.56 -0.61
CA ARG A 61 -31.55 19.97 0.77
C ARG A 61 -30.88 18.94 1.68
N LEU A 62 -30.04 19.43 2.56
CA LEU A 62 -29.16 18.67 3.43
C LEU A 62 -29.49 19.00 4.89
N LEU A 63 -29.38 18.01 5.78
CA LEU A 63 -29.49 18.18 7.22
C LEU A 63 -28.15 17.86 7.87
N GLY A 64 -27.55 18.83 8.56
CA GLY A 64 -26.29 18.62 9.27
C GLY A 64 -26.43 17.62 10.43
N LEU A 65 -25.42 16.76 10.58
CA LEU A 65 -25.42 15.65 11.54
C LEU A 65 -24.35 15.78 12.64
N GLU A 66 -23.40 16.70 12.50
CA GLU A 66 -22.23 16.80 13.37
C GLU A 66 -21.95 18.25 13.78
N GLY A 67 -21.35 18.42 14.96
CA GLY A 67 -20.88 19.72 15.46
C GLY A 67 -22.00 20.78 15.55
N GLU A 68 -21.64 22.02 15.23
CA GLU A 68 -22.55 23.17 15.25
C GLU A 68 -23.65 23.10 14.18
N TRP A 69 -23.46 22.24 13.17
CA TRP A 69 -24.38 22.01 12.06
C TRP A 69 -25.52 21.05 12.39
N THR A 70 -25.47 20.38 13.55
CA THR A 70 -26.46 19.38 13.94
C THR A 70 -27.88 19.96 13.92
N GLY A 71 -28.76 19.39 13.09
CA GLY A 71 -30.15 19.81 12.97
C GLY A 71 -30.38 21.05 12.09
N ARG A 72 -29.33 21.65 11.53
CA ARG A 72 -29.47 22.76 10.57
C ARG A 72 -29.74 22.22 9.17
N GLU A 73 -30.71 22.80 8.49
CA GLU A 73 -30.95 22.54 7.08
C GLU A 73 -30.14 23.53 6.23
N VAL A 74 -29.41 23.01 5.25
CA VAL A 74 -28.66 23.80 4.27
C VAL A 74 -28.99 23.33 2.87
N GLU A 75 -28.79 24.20 1.88
CA GLU A 75 -29.08 23.90 0.48
C GLU A 75 -27.80 23.88 -0.34
N TYR A 76 -27.56 22.75 -0.99
CA TYR A 76 -26.53 22.60 -2.00
C TYR A 76 -27.14 22.96 -3.36
N ILE A 77 -26.54 23.95 -4.03
CA ILE A 77 -26.93 24.38 -5.37
C ILE A 77 -25.96 23.76 -6.38
N GLY A 78 -26.29 22.57 -6.87
CA GLY A 78 -25.45 21.83 -7.82
C GLY A 78 -25.80 22.08 -9.28
N ILE A 79 -27.00 22.59 -9.58
CA ILE A 79 -27.40 22.95 -10.95
C ILE A 79 -26.72 24.26 -11.32
N SER A 80 -25.77 24.20 -12.26
CA SER A 80 -25.03 25.36 -12.73
C SER A 80 -24.63 25.22 -14.20
N GLY A 81 -24.21 26.33 -14.81
CA GLY A 81 -23.68 26.30 -16.18
C GLY A 81 -22.30 25.63 -16.30
N LEU A 82 -21.70 25.18 -15.19
CA LEU A 82 -20.41 24.52 -15.16
C LEU A 82 -20.61 23.00 -15.19
N ASP A 83 -19.93 22.33 -16.13
CA ASP A 83 -19.85 20.87 -16.15
C ASP A 83 -18.81 20.41 -15.14
N VAL A 84 -19.27 19.75 -14.08
CA VAL A 84 -18.40 19.14 -13.07
C VAL A 84 -18.24 17.66 -13.45
N ILE A 85 -17.00 17.19 -13.53
CA ILE A 85 -16.67 15.81 -13.94
C ILE A 85 -17.30 14.77 -13.00
N SER A 86 -17.60 15.15 -11.74
CA SER A 86 -18.29 14.30 -10.77
C SER A 86 -19.74 14.06 -11.18
N ASN A 87 -20.06 12.80 -11.51
CA ASN A 87 -21.39 12.35 -11.92
C ASN A 87 -22.22 11.76 -10.76
N ASN A 88 -21.94 12.19 -9.53
CA ASN A 88 -22.62 11.65 -8.36
C ASN A 88 -24.10 12.04 -8.38
N VAL A 89 -24.97 11.03 -8.54
CA VAL A 89 -26.41 11.17 -8.38
C VAL A 89 -26.78 10.78 -6.97
N TYR A 90 -27.28 11.73 -6.20
CA TYR A 90 -27.63 11.53 -4.79
C TYR A 90 -29.09 11.12 -4.65
N ARG A 91 -29.38 10.41 -3.55
CA ARG A 91 -30.72 9.97 -3.19
C ARG A 91 -31.05 10.40 -1.77
N GLU A 92 -32.35 10.56 -1.51
CA GLU A 92 -32.83 10.79 -0.15
C GLU A 92 -32.35 9.70 0.80
N GLY A 93 -31.79 10.11 1.93
CA GLY A 93 -31.19 9.20 2.91
C GLY A 93 -29.68 9.11 2.86
N ASP A 94 -29.04 9.49 1.75
CA ASP A 94 -27.59 9.44 1.61
C ASP A 94 -26.87 10.32 2.63
N LYS A 95 -25.73 9.84 3.11
CA LYS A 95 -24.84 10.62 3.99
C LYS A 95 -23.66 11.14 3.17
N VAL A 96 -23.43 12.44 3.26
CA VAL A 96 -22.43 13.14 2.46
C VAL A 96 -21.56 14.03 3.35
N ILE A 97 -20.35 14.31 2.87
CA ILE A 97 -19.43 15.28 3.43
C ILE A 97 -19.67 16.59 2.68
N VAL A 98 -19.86 17.65 3.43
CA VAL A 98 -20.16 18.99 2.92
C VAL A 98 -19.04 19.92 3.33
N LEU A 99 -18.57 20.72 2.38
CA LEU A 99 -17.69 21.86 2.61
C LEU A 99 -18.54 23.13 2.65
N SER A 100 -18.48 23.86 3.76
CA SER A 100 -18.92 25.26 3.84
C SER A 100 -17.76 26.17 3.45
N SER A 101 -18.00 27.11 2.54
CA SER A 101 -17.03 28.14 2.16
C SER A 101 -17.75 29.44 1.83
N PRO A 102 -17.28 30.60 2.28
CA PRO A 102 -17.83 31.88 1.84
C PRO A 102 -17.50 32.12 0.36
N ASP A 103 -18.44 32.72 -0.36
CA ASP A 103 -18.25 33.28 -1.70
C ASP A 103 -17.52 34.64 -1.66
N THR A 104 -17.21 35.21 -2.81
CA THR A 104 -16.63 36.56 -2.96
C THR A 104 -17.49 37.66 -2.32
N ASP A 105 -18.79 37.44 -2.21
CA ASP A 105 -19.74 38.36 -1.57
C ASP A 105 -19.94 38.09 -0.07
N GLY A 106 -19.22 37.12 0.50
CA GLY A 106 -19.32 36.73 1.92
C GLY A 106 -20.52 35.85 2.28
N ASN A 107 -21.28 35.39 1.29
CA ASN A 107 -22.38 34.43 1.50
C ASN A 107 -21.83 33.02 1.66
N GLU A 108 -22.33 32.24 2.62
CA GLU A 108 -21.95 30.84 2.75
C GLU A 108 -22.48 30.01 1.56
N ILE A 109 -21.59 29.32 0.88
CA ILE A 109 -21.91 28.33 -0.14
C ILE A 109 -21.50 26.96 0.40
N TYR A 110 -22.39 25.99 0.16
CA TYR A 110 -22.17 24.60 0.53
C TYR A 110 -21.84 23.79 -0.71
N TYR A 111 -20.83 22.93 -0.63
CA TYR A 111 -20.45 22.00 -1.67
C TYR A 111 -20.45 20.57 -1.13
N ILE A 112 -21.14 19.65 -1.80
CA ILE A 112 -20.99 18.23 -1.50
C ILE A 112 -19.67 17.76 -2.08
N THR A 113 -18.73 17.35 -1.22
CA THR A 113 -17.40 16.91 -1.64
C THR A 113 -17.34 15.40 -1.84
N ASP A 114 -18.01 14.63 -0.98
CA ASP A 114 -17.92 13.16 -1.03
C ASP A 114 -19.04 12.44 -0.27
N TYR A 115 -19.11 11.10 -0.41
CA TYR A 115 -19.98 10.26 0.43
C TYR A 115 -19.30 9.84 1.74
N VAL A 116 -20.10 9.71 2.80
CA VAL A 116 -19.64 9.12 4.07
C VAL A 116 -19.55 7.60 3.94
N ARG A 117 -18.33 7.09 3.77
CA ARG A 117 -18.06 5.65 3.56
C ARG A 117 -17.49 4.92 4.78
N GLN A 118 -17.11 5.64 5.83
CA GLN A 118 -16.37 5.12 7.00
C GLN A 118 -17.03 3.89 7.63
N GLY A 119 -18.35 3.92 7.84
CA GLY A 119 -19.09 2.78 8.42
C GLY A 119 -18.96 1.51 7.59
N TYR A 120 -19.14 1.59 6.27
CA TYR A 120 -19.03 0.43 5.37
C TYR A 120 -17.61 -0.12 5.28
N LEU A 121 -16.61 0.76 5.34
CA LEU A 121 -15.20 0.35 5.38
C LEU A 121 -14.86 -0.40 6.68
N ILE A 122 -15.43 0.02 7.82
CA ILE A 122 -15.29 -0.70 9.09
C ILE A 122 -15.95 -2.08 9.00
N TRP A 123 -17.15 -2.19 8.42
CA TRP A 123 -17.79 -3.48 8.18
C TRP A 123 -16.93 -4.41 7.33
N LEU A 124 -16.33 -3.91 6.25
CA LEU A 124 -15.43 -4.68 5.40
C LEU A 124 -14.18 -5.15 6.18
N LEU A 125 -13.61 -4.28 7.02
CA LEU A 125 -12.47 -4.61 7.88
C LEU A 125 -12.83 -5.72 8.88
N VAL A 126 -14.03 -5.67 9.49
CA VAL A 126 -14.52 -6.71 10.40
C VAL A 126 -14.70 -8.04 9.66
N ILE A 127 -15.29 -8.03 8.46
CA ILE A 127 -15.44 -9.24 7.64
C ILE A 127 -14.07 -9.84 7.32
N LEU A 128 -13.10 -9.02 6.90
CA LEU A 128 -11.73 -9.45 6.63
C LEU A 128 -11.11 -10.13 7.87
N PHE A 129 -11.26 -9.52 9.04
CA PHE A 129 -10.78 -10.08 10.31
C PHE A 129 -11.42 -11.44 10.59
N LEU A 130 -12.75 -11.55 10.47
CA LEU A 130 -13.49 -12.79 10.74
C LEU A 130 -13.06 -13.92 9.79
N VAL A 131 -12.90 -13.64 8.50
CA VAL A 131 -12.46 -14.64 7.51
C VAL A 131 -11.04 -15.13 7.81
N ILE A 132 -10.10 -14.21 8.04
CA ILE A 132 -8.71 -14.59 8.37
C ILE A 132 -8.66 -15.38 9.69
N PHE A 133 -9.42 -14.96 10.69
CA PHE A 133 -9.51 -15.66 11.97
C PHE A 133 -10.08 -17.07 11.80
N ALA A 134 -11.13 -17.24 10.98
CA ALA A 134 -11.73 -18.54 10.70
C ALA A 134 -10.79 -19.50 9.97
N VAL A 135 -9.96 -19.00 9.04
CA VAL A 135 -9.06 -19.84 8.22
C VAL A 135 -7.74 -20.13 8.95
N ALA A 136 -7.15 -19.13 9.61
CA ALA A 136 -5.79 -19.21 10.15
C ALA A 136 -5.73 -19.26 11.69
N PHE A 137 -6.89 -19.24 12.38
CA PHE A 137 -7.01 -19.29 13.84
C PHE A 137 -6.04 -18.30 14.53
N GLY A 138 -5.29 -18.77 15.54
CA GLY A 138 -4.33 -17.95 16.29
C GLY A 138 -3.14 -17.44 15.46
N LYS A 139 -2.81 -18.05 14.32
CA LYS A 139 -1.78 -17.54 13.41
C LYS A 139 -2.30 -16.35 12.59
N GLY A 140 -3.61 -16.33 12.27
CA GLY A 140 -4.25 -15.23 11.54
C GLY A 140 -4.19 -13.89 12.29
N ILE A 141 -4.31 -13.92 13.62
CA ILE A 141 -4.19 -12.71 14.46
C ILE A 141 -2.83 -12.04 14.27
N LYS A 142 -1.74 -12.82 14.20
CA LYS A 142 -0.39 -12.27 14.03
C LYS A 142 -0.23 -11.58 12.67
N ALA A 143 -0.81 -12.14 11.61
CA ALA A 143 -0.79 -11.55 10.28
C ALA A 143 -1.58 -10.22 10.22
N LEU A 144 -2.70 -10.13 10.95
CA LEU A 144 -3.47 -8.89 11.06
C LEU A 144 -2.75 -7.81 11.87
N ILE A 145 -2.12 -8.19 12.98
CA ILE A 145 -1.29 -7.28 13.77
C ILE A 145 -0.10 -6.78 12.94
N SER A 146 0.54 -7.67 12.17
CA SER A 146 1.67 -7.28 11.33
C SER A 146 1.24 -6.32 10.22
N LEU A 147 0.09 -6.56 9.57
CA LEU A 147 -0.50 -5.64 8.60
C LEU A 147 -0.79 -4.26 9.21
N PHE A 148 -1.39 -4.21 10.40
CA PHE A 148 -1.63 -2.96 11.11
C PHE A 148 -0.32 -2.22 11.42
N LEU A 149 0.71 -2.93 11.90
CA LEU A 149 2.02 -2.34 12.17
C LEU A 149 2.70 -1.81 10.90
N THR A 150 2.51 -2.47 9.75
CA THR A 150 2.96 -1.95 8.45
C THR A 150 2.37 -0.57 8.17
N PHE A 151 1.04 -0.43 8.32
CA PHE A 151 0.38 0.87 8.16
C PHE A 151 0.91 1.91 9.15
N VAL A 152 1.11 1.54 10.42
CA VAL A 152 1.68 2.45 11.44
C VAL A 152 3.06 2.94 11.02
N VAL A 153 3.96 2.07 10.55
CA VAL A 153 5.30 2.51 10.12
C VAL A 153 5.23 3.39 8.87
N ILE A 154 4.37 3.07 7.90
CA ILE A 154 4.22 3.92 6.71
C ILE A 154 3.70 5.31 7.11
N ILE A 155 2.61 5.36 7.88
CA ILE A 155 1.89 6.60 8.18
C ILE A 155 2.64 7.44 9.23
N TRP A 156 3.23 6.84 10.26
CA TRP A 156 3.88 7.59 11.35
C TRP A 156 5.39 7.69 11.27
N PHE A 157 6.05 6.96 10.35
CA PHE A 157 7.49 7.05 10.18
C PHE A 157 7.90 7.46 8.76
N ILE A 158 7.44 6.75 7.72
CA ILE A 158 7.89 7.03 6.34
C ILE A 158 7.32 8.37 5.84
N ILE A 159 5.99 8.53 5.86
CA ILE A 159 5.31 9.72 5.33
C ILE A 159 5.79 11.02 6.01
N PRO A 160 5.83 11.13 7.35
CA PRO A 160 6.20 12.39 8.01
C PRO A 160 7.65 12.78 7.72
N ARG A 161 8.54 11.80 7.56
CA ARG A 161 9.95 12.07 7.21
C ARG A 161 10.11 12.56 5.79
N ILE A 162 9.31 12.06 4.86
CA ILE A 162 9.27 12.57 3.48
C ILE A 162 8.72 13.99 3.45
N LEU A 163 7.61 14.25 4.16
CA LEU A 163 7.00 15.58 4.26
C LEU A 163 7.93 16.61 4.91
N ALA A 164 8.81 16.17 5.81
CA ALA A 164 9.86 17.01 6.41
C ALA A 164 11.06 17.28 5.46
N GLY A 165 11.00 16.88 4.18
CA GLY A 165 12.08 17.04 3.20
C GLY A 165 13.19 16.00 3.29
N GLY A 166 12.94 14.91 4.00
CA GLY A 166 13.84 13.77 4.04
C GLY A 166 13.92 13.05 2.70
N ASN A 167 15.08 12.43 2.41
CA ASN A 167 15.26 11.60 1.21
C ASN A 167 14.27 10.42 1.21
N PRO A 168 13.31 10.35 0.27
CA PRO A 168 12.26 9.33 0.32
C PRO A 168 12.79 7.90 0.19
N VAL A 169 13.82 7.68 -0.62
CA VAL A 169 14.44 6.36 -0.80
C VAL A 169 15.04 5.87 0.50
N LEU A 170 15.81 6.72 1.18
CA LEU A 170 16.47 6.36 2.44
C LEU A 170 15.45 5.97 3.52
N TYR A 171 14.47 6.84 3.78
CA TYR A 171 13.46 6.58 4.82
C TYR A 171 12.58 5.39 4.48
N THR A 172 12.32 5.15 3.20
CA THR A 172 11.57 3.98 2.75
C THR A 172 12.36 2.69 2.90
N VAL A 173 13.66 2.68 2.60
CA VAL A 173 14.51 1.49 2.85
C VAL A 173 14.56 1.18 4.34
N ILE A 174 14.79 2.19 5.19
CA ILE A 174 14.81 2.00 6.65
C ILE A 174 13.44 1.51 7.15
N GLY A 175 12.35 2.15 6.74
CA GLY A 175 10.99 1.78 7.11
C GLY A 175 10.65 0.35 6.64
N SER A 176 11.03 0.00 5.42
CA SER A 176 10.88 -1.35 4.86
C SER A 176 11.59 -2.41 5.69
N LEU A 177 12.84 -2.15 6.09
CA LEU A 177 13.59 -3.07 6.95
C LEU A 177 12.94 -3.23 8.33
N ILE A 178 12.41 -2.14 8.91
CA ILE A 178 11.67 -2.18 10.17
C ILE A 178 10.40 -3.02 10.02
N ILE A 179 9.60 -2.76 8.99
CA ILE A 179 8.37 -3.48 8.68
C ILE A 179 8.66 -4.98 8.57
N LEU A 180 9.63 -5.37 7.75
CA LEU A 180 9.96 -6.77 7.50
C LEU A 180 10.52 -7.48 8.73
N ALA A 181 11.35 -6.80 9.52
CA ALA A 181 11.79 -7.33 10.80
C ALA A 181 10.61 -7.56 11.76
N ILE A 182 9.70 -6.60 11.88
CA ILE A 182 8.50 -6.74 12.70
C ILE A 182 7.66 -7.93 12.24
N ILE A 183 7.36 -8.03 10.94
CA ILE A 183 6.54 -9.11 10.39
C ILE A 183 7.18 -10.45 10.72
N ILE A 184 8.43 -10.68 10.31
CA ILE A 184 9.12 -11.97 10.49
C ILE A 184 9.21 -12.35 11.97
N TYR A 185 9.69 -11.46 12.85
CA TYR A 185 9.87 -11.84 14.25
C TYR A 185 8.54 -12.01 14.99
N LEU A 186 7.46 -11.38 14.54
CA LEU A 186 6.13 -11.56 15.11
C LEU A 186 5.50 -12.89 14.66
N THR A 187 5.61 -13.21 13.37
CA THR A 187 5.03 -14.41 12.78
C THR A 187 5.83 -15.65 13.15
N GLU A 188 7.13 -15.66 12.84
CA GLU A 188 8.05 -16.79 12.97
C GLU A 188 8.76 -16.87 14.34
N GLY A 189 8.83 -15.76 15.08
CA GLY A 189 9.50 -15.71 16.39
C GLY A 189 11.02 -15.49 16.31
N TRP A 190 11.69 -15.40 17.46
CA TRP A 190 13.13 -15.14 17.50
C TRP A 190 13.93 -16.44 17.37
N ASN A 191 14.31 -16.83 16.15
CA ASN A 191 15.02 -18.07 15.85
C ASN A 191 15.99 -17.91 14.65
N GLN A 192 16.84 -18.91 14.39
CA GLN A 192 17.80 -18.88 13.28
C GLN A 192 17.11 -18.71 11.91
N LYS A 193 15.93 -19.31 11.74
CA LYS A 193 15.10 -19.16 10.54
C LYS A 193 14.80 -17.69 10.26
N SER A 194 14.35 -16.96 11.27
CA SER A 194 14.00 -15.54 11.18
C SER A 194 15.21 -14.65 10.90
N HIS A 195 16.36 -14.94 11.53
CA HIS A 195 17.61 -14.21 11.24
C HIS A 195 18.05 -14.38 9.77
N LEU A 196 17.96 -15.60 9.25
CA LEU A 196 18.29 -15.88 7.85
C LEU A 196 17.28 -15.26 6.89
N ALA A 197 15.99 -15.27 7.24
CA ALA A 197 14.94 -14.62 6.47
C ALA A 197 15.18 -13.11 6.37
N VAL A 198 15.38 -12.42 7.49
CA VAL A 198 15.70 -10.98 7.52
C VAL A 198 16.95 -10.67 6.69
N THR A 199 18.00 -11.49 6.81
CA THR A 199 19.24 -11.30 6.02
C THR A 199 18.99 -11.44 4.52
N SER A 200 18.16 -12.41 4.13
CA SER A 200 17.80 -12.65 2.72
C SER A 200 17.02 -11.46 2.16
N ILE A 201 16.06 -10.95 2.93
CA ILE A 201 15.29 -9.76 2.60
C ILE A 201 16.19 -8.53 2.42
N VAL A 202 17.12 -8.27 3.36
CA VAL A 202 18.03 -7.12 3.26
C VAL A 202 18.80 -7.14 1.94
N ILE A 203 19.35 -8.31 1.57
CA ILE A 203 20.11 -8.47 0.33
C ILE A 203 19.21 -8.27 -0.89
N SER A 204 18.05 -8.92 -0.91
CA SER A 204 17.12 -8.82 -2.04
C SER A 204 16.53 -7.42 -2.19
N LEU A 205 16.21 -6.74 -1.09
CA LEU A 205 15.73 -5.36 -1.08
C LEU A 205 16.81 -4.41 -1.59
N PHE A 206 18.07 -4.61 -1.21
CA PHE A 206 19.20 -3.83 -1.71
C PHE A 206 19.37 -3.99 -3.23
N ILE A 207 19.30 -5.22 -3.74
CA ILE A 207 19.36 -5.49 -5.19
C ILE A 207 18.17 -4.84 -5.91
N THR A 208 16.95 -5.01 -5.38
CA THR A 208 15.72 -4.46 -5.96
C THR A 208 15.74 -2.94 -5.97
N GLY A 209 16.16 -2.31 -4.87
CA GLY A 209 16.31 -0.85 -4.77
C GLY A 209 17.39 -0.33 -5.73
N THR A 210 18.50 -1.05 -5.90
CA THR A 210 19.54 -0.69 -6.87
C THR A 210 19.00 -0.76 -8.30
N LEU A 211 18.25 -1.81 -8.64
CA LEU A 211 17.59 -1.92 -9.95
C LEU A 211 16.56 -0.82 -10.15
N ALA A 212 15.78 -0.46 -9.12
CA ALA A 212 14.81 0.63 -9.19
C ALA A 212 15.52 1.95 -9.52
N VAL A 213 16.59 2.29 -8.79
CA VAL A 213 17.40 3.51 -9.04
C VAL A 213 17.98 3.49 -10.46
N LEU A 214 18.56 2.36 -10.87
CA LEU A 214 19.19 2.20 -12.18
C LEU A 214 18.17 2.41 -13.31
N PHE A 215 17.07 1.68 -13.32
CA PHE A 215 16.09 1.74 -14.41
C PHE A 215 15.28 3.03 -14.41
N THR A 216 15.00 3.61 -13.23
CA THR A 216 14.40 4.95 -13.13
C THR A 216 15.32 6.01 -13.75
N SER A 217 16.64 5.89 -13.52
CA SER A 217 17.61 6.81 -14.11
C SER A 217 17.81 6.59 -15.62
N LEU A 218 17.88 5.33 -16.06
CA LEU A 218 18.05 4.99 -17.48
C LEU A 218 16.84 5.40 -18.32
N ALA A 219 15.64 5.18 -17.80
CA ALA A 219 14.38 5.59 -18.44
C ALA A 219 14.05 7.08 -18.24
N ARG A 220 14.90 7.83 -17.51
CA ARG A 220 14.74 9.26 -17.22
C ARG A 220 13.40 9.61 -16.58
N LEU A 221 12.89 8.73 -15.72
CA LEU A 221 11.63 8.96 -15.01
C LEU A 221 11.84 10.08 -13.98
N THR A 222 10.93 11.04 -14.00
CA THR A 222 10.92 12.21 -13.13
C THR A 222 10.14 11.95 -11.85
N GLY A 223 9.18 11.02 -11.90
CA GLY A 223 8.26 10.72 -10.79
C GLY A 223 7.11 11.71 -10.66
N SER A 224 6.97 12.65 -11.61
CA SER A 224 5.91 13.66 -11.61
C SER A 224 4.76 13.34 -12.59
N ALA A 225 4.78 12.14 -13.18
CA ALA A 225 3.81 11.75 -14.20
C ALA A 225 2.46 11.28 -13.62
N GLU A 226 2.38 10.96 -12.33
CA GLU A 226 1.14 10.53 -11.68
C GLU A 226 0.24 11.74 -11.32
N GLU A 227 -1.07 11.59 -11.44
CA GLU A 227 -2.03 12.66 -11.19
C GLU A 227 -2.03 13.10 -9.72
N GLU A 228 -1.83 12.15 -8.80
CA GLU A 228 -1.74 12.39 -7.36
C GLU A 228 -0.58 13.32 -7.00
N VAL A 229 0.52 13.22 -7.76
CA VAL A 229 1.70 14.06 -7.57
C VAL A 229 1.39 15.53 -7.88
N MET A 230 0.44 15.81 -8.78
CA MET A 230 0.01 17.18 -9.08
C MET A 230 -0.54 17.90 -7.84
N TYR A 231 -1.28 17.18 -6.99
CA TYR A 231 -1.79 17.73 -5.72
C TYR A 231 -0.66 18.00 -4.72
N LEU A 232 0.41 17.19 -4.76
CA LEU A 232 1.56 17.37 -3.88
C LEU A 232 2.47 18.54 -4.30
N ILE A 233 2.49 18.93 -5.58
CA ILE A 233 3.30 20.08 -6.04
C ILE A 233 2.86 21.37 -5.34
N GLY A 234 1.56 21.59 -5.20
CA GLY A 234 1.01 22.80 -4.55
C GLY A 234 1.25 22.86 -3.04
N VAL A 235 1.16 21.71 -2.36
CA VAL A 235 1.27 21.63 -0.89
C VAL A 235 2.72 21.45 -0.42
N GLY A 236 3.54 20.75 -1.21
CA GLY A 236 4.89 20.34 -0.83
C GLY A 236 5.94 21.45 -0.83
N LYS A 237 5.61 22.69 -1.24
CA LYS A 237 6.51 23.86 -1.26
C LYS A 237 7.89 23.60 -1.89
N GLY A 238 7.99 22.66 -2.84
CA GLY A 238 9.26 22.27 -3.49
C GLY A 238 10.21 21.44 -2.62
N ILE A 239 9.77 20.96 -1.45
CA ILE A 239 10.57 20.20 -0.48
C ILE A 239 10.60 18.70 -0.83
N ILE A 240 9.57 18.19 -1.52
CA ILE A 240 9.39 16.78 -1.81
C ILE A 240 10.14 16.38 -3.10
N ASP A 241 11.00 15.36 -3.00
CA ASP A 241 11.66 14.72 -4.15
C ASP A 241 10.72 13.69 -4.80
N PHE A 242 10.06 14.06 -5.89
CA PHE A 242 9.11 13.20 -6.61
C PHE A 242 9.76 11.97 -7.25
N LYS A 243 11.00 12.09 -7.73
CA LYS A 243 11.75 10.94 -8.25
C LYS A 243 12.05 9.96 -7.12
N GLY A 244 12.46 10.49 -5.97
CA GLY A 244 12.61 9.72 -4.74
C GLY A 244 11.30 9.07 -4.29
N LEU A 245 10.18 9.78 -4.39
CA LEU A 245 8.85 9.27 -4.03
C LEU A 245 8.41 8.11 -4.94
N LEU A 246 8.67 8.20 -6.24
CA LEU A 246 8.47 7.09 -7.17
C LEU A 246 9.30 5.87 -6.77
N LEU A 247 10.59 6.06 -6.50
CA LEU A 247 11.48 4.97 -6.06
C LEU A 247 11.00 4.35 -4.74
N ALA A 248 10.53 5.18 -3.80
CA ALA A 248 9.93 4.72 -2.55
C ALA A 248 8.68 3.87 -2.80
N GLY A 249 7.79 4.29 -3.71
CA GLY A 249 6.61 3.52 -4.11
C GLY A 249 6.96 2.15 -4.69
N ILE A 250 7.98 2.08 -5.56
CA ILE A 250 8.49 0.80 -6.10
C ILE A 250 9.01 -0.11 -4.97
N ILE A 251 9.76 0.45 -4.01
CA ILE A 251 10.29 -0.33 -2.87
C ILE A 251 9.16 -0.86 -1.98
N ILE A 252 8.19 -0.02 -1.62
CA ILE A 252 7.06 -0.43 -0.77
C ILE A 252 6.18 -1.47 -1.47
N GLY A 253 5.86 -1.26 -2.75
CA GLY A 253 5.02 -2.17 -3.52
C GLY A 253 5.63 -3.56 -3.70
N THR A 254 6.97 -3.67 -3.64
CA THR A 254 7.67 -4.97 -3.73
C THR A 254 7.83 -5.68 -2.40
N LEU A 255 7.76 -4.94 -1.29
CA LEU A 255 8.01 -5.44 0.06
C LEU A 255 7.12 -6.63 0.44
N GLY A 256 5.81 -6.55 0.16
CA GLY A 256 4.86 -7.59 0.56
C GLY A 256 5.15 -8.94 -0.09
N ALA A 257 5.49 -8.94 -1.38
CA ALA A 257 5.80 -10.18 -2.10
C ALA A 257 7.15 -10.80 -1.70
N LEU A 258 8.11 -9.98 -1.25
CA LEU A 258 9.42 -10.46 -0.83
C LEU A 258 9.34 -11.33 0.43
N ASP A 259 8.53 -10.93 1.43
CA ASP A 259 8.39 -11.68 2.69
C ASP A 259 7.83 -13.08 2.46
N ASP A 260 6.75 -13.19 1.66
CA ASP A 260 6.11 -14.46 1.31
C ASP A 260 7.11 -15.45 0.66
N GLY A 261 7.89 -14.95 -0.30
CA GLY A 261 8.92 -15.74 -0.97
C GLY A 261 10.01 -16.23 -0.01
N VAL A 262 10.52 -15.35 0.85
CA VAL A 262 11.59 -15.70 1.79
C VAL A 262 11.12 -16.70 2.83
N ILE A 263 10.02 -16.44 3.52
CA ILE A 263 9.53 -17.33 4.59
C ILE A 263 9.22 -18.71 4.01
N SER A 264 8.58 -18.77 2.84
CA SER A 264 8.29 -20.03 2.15
C SER A 264 9.57 -20.81 1.83
N GLN A 265 10.60 -20.16 1.27
CA GLN A 265 11.85 -20.84 0.93
C GLN A 265 12.66 -21.28 2.14
N VAL A 266 12.79 -20.45 3.17
CA VAL A 266 13.52 -20.84 4.38
C VAL A 266 12.79 -22.01 5.07
N SER A 267 11.45 -22.01 5.08
CA SER A 267 10.63 -23.11 5.60
C SER A 267 10.82 -24.40 4.80
N ALA A 268 10.81 -24.31 3.46
CA ALA A 268 11.02 -25.48 2.60
C ALA A 268 12.40 -26.12 2.85
N VAL A 269 13.44 -25.31 2.99
CA VAL A 269 14.78 -25.79 3.34
C VAL A 269 14.83 -26.43 4.73
N GLU A 270 14.16 -25.83 5.71
CA GLU A 270 14.05 -26.38 7.07
C GLU A 270 13.40 -27.77 7.05
N GLU A 271 12.26 -27.91 6.38
CA GLU A 271 11.54 -29.18 6.29
C GLU A 271 12.35 -30.25 5.54
N LEU A 272 13.04 -29.90 4.45
CA LEU A 272 13.93 -30.83 3.74
C LEU A 272 15.08 -31.32 4.63
N LYS A 273 15.68 -30.43 5.43
CA LYS A 273 16.74 -30.79 6.38
C LYS A 273 16.22 -31.66 7.53
N LYS A 274 15.00 -31.43 8.01
CA LYS A 274 14.37 -32.27 9.05
C LYS A 274 14.03 -33.66 8.50
N ALA A 275 13.49 -33.72 7.29
CA ALA A 275 13.06 -34.96 6.65
C ALA A 275 14.24 -35.91 6.36
N ASN A 276 15.40 -35.37 5.96
CA ASN A 276 16.60 -36.18 5.77
C ASN A 276 17.88 -35.41 6.15
N PRO A 277 18.38 -35.60 7.38
CA PRO A 277 19.61 -34.95 7.87
C PRO A 277 20.88 -35.34 7.10
N ASN A 278 20.87 -36.42 6.31
CA ASN A 278 22.03 -36.89 5.54
C ASN A 278 22.20 -36.16 4.21
N LEU A 279 21.25 -35.33 3.79
CA LEU A 279 21.36 -34.58 2.54
C LEU A 279 22.48 -33.54 2.62
N THR A 280 23.29 -33.47 1.58
CA THR A 280 24.30 -32.41 1.45
C THR A 280 23.64 -31.05 1.23
N LYS A 281 24.33 -29.97 1.61
CA LYS A 281 23.86 -28.59 1.44
C LYS A 281 23.42 -28.29 0.00
N MET A 282 24.16 -28.82 -0.99
CA MET A 282 23.82 -28.66 -2.41
C MET A 282 22.59 -29.46 -2.81
N GLN A 283 22.41 -30.69 -2.33
CA GLN A 283 21.19 -31.46 -2.60
C GLN A 283 19.95 -30.77 -2.01
N ILE A 284 20.08 -30.18 -0.82
CA ILE A 284 19.02 -29.39 -0.19
C ILE A 284 18.72 -28.16 -1.04
N TYR A 285 19.75 -27.38 -1.43
CA TYR A 285 19.59 -26.21 -2.29
C TYR A 285 18.87 -26.56 -3.60
N THR A 286 19.35 -27.57 -4.33
CA THR A 286 18.73 -27.99 -5.60
C THR A 286 17.29 -28.46 -5.42
N SER A 287 16.98 -29.17 -4.33
CA SER A 287 15.62 -29.65 -4.06
C SER A 287 14.68 -28.52 -3.68
N ALA A 288 15.11 -27.60 -2.80
CA ALA A 288 14.35 -26.42 -2.44
C ALA A 288 14.15 -25.48 -3.63
N MET A 289 15.16 -25.31 -4.49
CA MET A 289 15.03 -24.50 -5.72
C MET A 289 13.97 -25.04 -6.68
N LYS A 290 13.78 -26.36 -6.78
CA LYS A 290 12.68 -26.93 -7.58
C LYS A 290 11.31 -26.49 -7.08
N VAL A 291 11.14 -26.40 -5.76
CA VAL A 291 9.94 -25.84 -5.13
C VAL A 291 9.86 -24.33 -5.37
N GLY A 292 10.95 -23.61 -5.17
CA GLY A 292 11.02 -22.17 -5.40
C GLY A 292 10.64 -21.75 -6.81
N VAL A 293 11.13 -22.45 -7.84
CA VAL A 293 10.86 -22.12 -9.25
C VAL A 293 9.37 -22.16 -9.59
N SER A 294 8.60 -23.11 -9.06
CA SER A 294 7.14 -23.13 -9.29
C SER A 294 6.43 -21.96 -8.60
N HIS A 295 6.91 -21.54 -7.43
CA HIS A 295 6.37 -20.37 -6.73
C HIS A 295 6.74 -19.04 -7.38
N ILE A 296 7.95 -18.89 -7.95
CA ILE A 296 8.36 -17.64 -8.65
C ILE A 296 7.32 -17.27 -9.71
N GLY A 297 6.91 -18.21 -10.55
CA GLY A 297 5.94 -17.95 -11.62
C GLY A 297 4.61 -17.43 -11.07
N SER A 298 4.09 -18.05 -10.02
CA SER A 298 2.84 -17.62 -9.38
C SER A 298 2.98 -16.24 -8.74
N MET A 299 4.04 -15.98 -7.97
CA MET A 299 4.20 -14.71 -7.25
C MET A 299 4.45 -13.54 -8.22
N THR A 300 5.23 -13.77 -9.29
CA THR A 300 5.43 -12.78 -10.36
C THR A 300 4.12 -12.44 -11.06
N ASN A 301 3.29 -13.43 -11.39
CA ASN A 301 1.99 -13.19 -12.01
C ASN A 301 1.04 -12.42 -11.07
N THR A 302 1.02 -12.75 -9.78
CA THR A 302 0.23 -12.01 -8.78
C THR A 302 0.65 -10.54 -8.72
N LEU A 303 1.95 -10.27 -8.66
CA LEU A 303 2.47 -8.90 -8.59
C LEU A 303 2.17 -8.13 -9.88
N PHE A 304 2.36 -8.76 -11.04
CA PHE A 304 2.05 -8.15 -12.34
C PHE A 304 0.56 -7.81 -12.44
N LEU A 305 -0.34 -8.74 -12.09
CA LEU A 305 -1.78 -8.51 -12.14
C LEU A 305 -2.24 -7.44 -11.16
N ALA A 306 -1.59 -7.31 -9.99
CA ALA A 306 -1.89 -6.25 -9.04
C ALA A 306 -1.56 -4.86 -9.62
N TYR A 307 -0.39 -4.68 -10.23
CA TYR A 307 -0.02 -3.42 -10.89
C TYR A 307 -0.85 -3.16 -12.15
N ALA A 308 -1.03 -4.16 -13.01
CA ALA A 308 -1.85 -4.02 -14.21
C ALA A 308 -3.31 -3.67 -13.85
N GLY A 309 -3.85 -4.27 -12.80
CA GLY A 309 -5.19 -4.00 -12.28
C GLY A 309 -5.34 -2.57 -11.76
N ALA A 310 -4.38 -2.08 -10.96
CA ALA A 310 -4.36 -0.69 -10.50
C ALA A 310 -4.22 0.30 -11.68
N SER A 311 -3.49 -0.09 -12.71
CA SER A 311 -3.22 0.73 -13.91
C SER A 311 -4.23 0.54 -15.04
N MET A 312 -5.37 -0.11 -14.78
CA MET A 312 -6.43 -0.33 -15.77
C MET A 312 -6.95 0.96 -16.43
N PRO A 313 -7.23 2.07 -15.70
CA PRO A 313 -7.65 3.32 -16.34
C PRO A 313 -6.62 3.85 -17.34
N LEU A 314 -5.33 3.77 -16.97
CA LEU A 314 -4.22 4.16 -17.84
C LEU A 314 -4.18 3.29 -19.10
N LEU A 315 -4.31 1.96 -18.97
CA LEU A 315 -4.36 1.03 -20.10
C LEU A 315 -5.55 1.33 -21.04
N LEU A 316 -6.71 1.70 -20.51
CA LEU A 316 -7.89 2.06 -21.30
C LEU A 316 -7.70 3.37 -22.07
N ILE A 317 -7.11 4.40 -21.44
CA ILE A 317 -6.83 5.69 -22.10
C ILE A 317 -6.02 5.48 -23.38
N PHE A 318 -5.04 4.59 -23.34
CA PHE A 318 -4.20 4.27 -24.50
C PHE A 318 -4.81 3.22 -25.45
N SER A 319 -5.84 2.48 -25.02
CA SER A 319 -6.57 1.53 -25.89
C SER A 319 -7.69 2.19 -26.69
N VAL A 320 -8.32 3.25 -26.19
CA VAL A 320 -9.49 3.88 -26.81
C VAL A 320 -9.10 4.99 -27.80
N ARG A 321 -7.93 5.60 -27.64
CA ARG A 321 -7.46 6.63 -28.58
C ARG A 321 -7.14 6.02 -29.95
N GLN A 322 -8.00 6.27 -30.93
CA GLN A 322 -7.76 5.97 -32.34
C GLN A 322 -6.93 7.07 -33.02
N GLU A 323 -6.15 6.65 -34.02
CA GLU A 323 -5.33 7.42 -34.98
C GLU A 323 -5.73 8.89 -35.18
N PRO A 324 -4.77 9.84 -35.29
CA PRO A 324 -3.46 9.62 -35.95
C PRO A 324 -2.17 9.53 -35.10
N PHE A 325 -2.21 9.53 -33.75
CA PHE A 325 -1.02 10.01 -33.00
C PHE A 325 -0.36 9.12 -31.95
N LEU A 326 -0.75 7.85 -31.76
CA LEU A 326 -0.02 6.99 -30.81
C LEU A 326 0.21 5.59 -31.39
N ARG A 327 1.36 5.39 -32.02
CA ARG A 327 1.92 4.06 -32.28
C ARG A 327 2.23 3.39 -30.93
N PHE A 328 2.22 2.05 -30.89
CA PHE A 328 2.64 1.29 -29.70
C PHE A 328 3.97 1.77 -29.11
N SER A 329 4.92 2.16 -29.98
CA SER A 329 6.20 2.74 -29.54
C SER A 329 6.02 4.02 -28.73
N GLN A 330 5.11 4.92 -29.10
CA GLN A 330 4.86 6.16 -28.36
C GLN A 330 4.19 5.89 -27.02
N ILE A 331 3.33 4.86 -26.94
CA ILE A 331 2.67 4.45 -25.70
C ILE A 331 3.70 3.94 -24.69
N VAL A 332 4.59 3.04 -25.10
CA VAL A 332 5.64 2.48 -24.21
C VAL A 332 6.66 3.53 -23.78
N ASN A 333 6.89 4.57 -24.59
CA ASN A 333 7.77 5.69 -24.25
C ASN A 333 7.10 6.78 -23.42
N ASN A 334 5.78 6.70 -23.18
CA ASN A 334 5.09 7.62 -22.28
C ASN A 334 5.55 7.37 -20.84
N GLU A 335 5.83 8.44 -20.08
CA GLU A 335 6.38 8.32 -18.73
C GLU A 335 5.45 7.57 -17.76
N MET A 336 4.12 7.75 -17.83
CA MET A 336 3.17 7.04 -16.96
C MET A 336 3.25 5.53 -17.20
N ILE A 337 3.21 5.13 -18.48
CA ILE A 337 3.30 3.71 -18.86
C ILE A 337 4.68 3.14 -18.55
N ALA A 338 5.76 3.86 -18.88
CA ALA A 338 7.12 3.44 -18.59
C ALA A 338 7.34 3.27 -17.09
N THR A 339 6.76 4.15 -16.26
CA THR A 339 6.80 4.06 -14.80
C THR A 339 6.16 2.76 -14.30
N GLU A 340 4.96 2.43 -14.78
CA GLU A 340 4.27 1.18 -14.42
C GLU A 340 5.03 -0.06 -14.88
N ILE A 341 5.60 -0.05 -16.08
CA ILE A 341 6.42 -1.16 -16.59
C ILE A 341 7.68 -1.33 -15.73
N VAL A 342 8.40 -0.25 -15.43
CA VAL A 342 9.60 -0.30 -14.58
C VAL A 342 9.24 -0.82 -13.20
N ARG A 343 8.16 -0.32 -12.59
CA ARG A 343 7.65 -0.76 -11.28
C ARG A 343 7.35 -2.26 -11.26
N ALA A 344 6.58 -2.75 -12.24
CA ALA A 344 6.22 -4.16 -12.34
C ALA A 344 7.43 -5.06 -12.61
N PHE A 345 8.33 -4.67 -13.51
CA PHE A 345 9.48 -5.50 -13.91
C PHE A 345 10.57 -5.52 -12.84
N VAL A 346 10.95 -4.38 -12.27
CA VAL A 346 11.93 -4.32 -11.17
C VAL A 346 11.43 -5.13 -9.99
N GLY A 347 10.13 -5.01 -9.65
CA GLY A 347 9.54 -5.80 -8.58
C GLY A 347 9.55 -7.30 -8.84
N SER A 348 9.18 -7.72 -10.06
CA SER A 348 9.20 -9.13 -10.46
C SER A 348 10.61 -9.72 -10.48
N ILE A 349 11.62 -8.94 -10.91
CA ILE A 349 13.03 -9.35 -10.86
C ILE A 349 13.49 -9.51 -9.41
N GLY A 350 13.17 -8.55 -8.54
CA GLY A 350 13.48 -8.62 -7.11
C GLY A 350 12.92 -9.88 -6.45
N LEU A 351 11.66 -10.19 -6.75
CA LEU A 351 10.96 -11.39 -6.29
C LEU A 351 11.57 -12.69 -6.85
N ALA A 352 11.92 -12.72 -8.13
CA ALA A 352 12.57 -13.87 -8.73
C ALA A 352 13.95 -14.15 -8.11
N LEU A 353 14.69 -13.09 -7.73
CA LEU A 353 16.00 -13.20 -7.08
C LEU A 353 15.89 -13.54 -5.59
N VAL A 354 14.78 -13.21 -4.93
CA VAL A 354 14.58 -13.52 -3.49
C VAL A 354 14.68 -15.01 -3.22
N VAL A 355 14.15 -15.83 -4.14
CA VAL A 355 14.08 -17.29 -4.00
C VAL A 355 15.46 -17.94 -3.95
N PRO A 356 16.37 -17.76 -4.93
CA PRO A 356 17.72 -18.34 -4.86
C PRO A 356 18.53 -17.78 -3.69
N ILE A 357 18.37 -16.50 -3.33
CA ILE A 357 19.08 -15.88 -2.20
C ILE A 357 18.67 -16.53 -0.88
N ALA A 358 17.37 -16.60 -0.60
CA ALA A 358 16.85 -17.21 0.61
C ALA A 358 17.18 -18.70 0.70
N THR A 359 17.04 -19.41 -0.43
CA THR A 359 17.34 -20.84 -0.50
C THR A 359 18.82 -21.12 -0.24
N ALA A 360 19.73 -20.33 -0.81
CA ALA A 360 21.15 -20.45 -0.56
C ALA A 360 21.46 -20.20 0.92
N LEU A 361 21.04 -19.06 1.47
CA LEU A 361 21.33 -18.71 2.87
C LEU A 361 20.80 -19.77 3.84
N ALA A 362 19.57 -20.23 3.65
CA ALA A 362 19.00 -21.31 4.46
C ALA A 362 19.76 -22.64 4.28
N ALA A 363 20.07 -23.05 3.05
CA ALA A 363 20.74 -24.33 2.78
C ALA A 363 22.14 -24.37 3.41
N PHE A 364 22.88 -23.27 3.37
CA PHE A 364 24.26 -23.24 3.85
C PHE A 364 24.40 -22.98 5.36
N TYR A 365 23.51 -22.17 5.95
CA TYR A 365 23.68 -21.65 7.32
C TYR A 365 22.63 -22.10 8.33
N LEU A 366 21.46 -22.58 7.91
CA LEU A 366 20.44 -23.09 8.85
C LEU A 366 20.94 -24.37 9.52
N LYS A 367 21.02 -24.37 10.85
CA LYS A 367 21.38 -25.56 11.64
C LYS A 367 20.11 -26.18 12.19
N ILE A 368 20.02 -27.51 12.14
CA ILE A 368 18.93 -28.26 12.76
C ILE A 368 19.48 -28.99 13.96
N GLU A 369 18.95 -28.69 15.15
CA GLU A 369 19.13 -29.55 16.31
C GLU A 369 18.27 -30.80 16.10
N VAL A 370 18.91 -31.89 15.68
CA VAL A 370 18.27 -33.20 15.71
C VAL A 370 18.12 -33.56 17.18
N LYS A 371 16.92 -33.43 17.75
CA LYS A 371 16.60 -34.09 19.03
C LYS A 371 16.82 -35.59 18.79
N GLY A 372 17.88 -36.13 19.40
CA GLY A 372 18.21 -37.54 19.30
C GLY A 372 17.04 -38.43 19.74
N PRO A 373 17.02 -39.71 19.32
CA PRO A 373 15.95 -40.64 19.70
C PRO A 373 15.83 -40.65 21.22
N ILE A 374 14.59 -40.57 21.71
CA ILE A 374 14.25 -40.69 23.12
C ILE A 374 14.82 -42.03 23.58
N THR A 375 15.97 -42.02 24.24
CA THR A 375 16.53 -43.23 24.83
C THR A 375 15.57 -43.69 25.91
N GLU A 376 14.99 -44.84 25.64
CA GLU A 376 14.14 -45.66 26.48
C GLU A 376 14.68 -45.74 27.92
N SER A 377 14.29 -44.82 28.80
CA SER A 377 14.49 -44.95 30.25
C SER A 377 13.36 -45.80 30.84
N ALA A 378 13.27 -47.05 30.40
CA ALA A 378 12.46 -48.08 31.02
C ALA A 378 13.34 -49.32 31.29
N LYS A 379 14.41 -49.11 32.06
CA LYS A 379 15.07 -50.20 32.78
C LYS A 379 15.33 -49.75 34.21
N LYS A 380 14.68 -50.46 35.14
CA LYS A 380 14.79 -50.44 36.60
C LYS A 380 14.06 -49.28 37.30
N GLN A 381 12.88 -49.58 37.84
CA GLN A 381 12.76 -49.89 39.27
C GLN A 381 11.65 -50.91 39.49
#